data_AF-A0A522DRR6-F1
#
_entry.id   AF-A0A522DRR6-F1
#
_cell.length_a   1.000
_cell.length_b   1.000
_cell.length_c   1.000
_cell.angle_alpha   90.00
_cell.angle_beta   90.00
_cell.angle_gamma   90.00
#
_symmetry.space_group_name_H-M   'P 1'
#
loop_
_entity.id
_entity.type
_entity.pdbx_description
1 polymer ?
#
loop_
_entity_poly.entity_id
_entity_poly.type
_entity_poly.pdbx_seq_one_letter_code
_entity_poly.pdbx_strand_id
1 'polypeptide(L)' 'MSTPERGLPLWAALLVAAASGPITDAGFPGTNAWPLTLAGVFLVLLSLRGRTAGAALAVGFVAGA' A
#
# COMPACT_ATOMS: atom_id res chain seq x y z
N MET A 1 -3.87 -28.37 -1.81
CA MET A 1 -2.75 -27.73 -2.53
C MET A 1 -3.06 -26.25 -2.60
N SER A 2 -2.58 -25.45 -1.66
CA SER A 2 -2.77 -23.99 -1.66
C SER A 2 -1.87 -23.39 -2.74
N THR A 3 -2.45 -22.84 -3.79
CA THR A 3 -1.71 -22.09 -4.81
C THR A 3 -0.96 -20.97 -4.09
N PRO A 4 0.35 -20.75 -4.34
CA PRO A 4 1.05 -19.60 -3.79
C PRO A 4 0.27 -18.36 -4.20
N GLU A 5 -0.31 -17.64 -3.24
CA GLU A 5 -1.06 -16.42 -3.52
C GLU A 5 -0.09 -15.43 -4.16
N ARG A 6 -0.20 -15.28 -5.48
CA ARG A 6 0.72 -14.46 -6.26
C ARG A 6 0.35 -13.00 -6.01
N GLY A 7 0.90 -12.43 -4.95
CA GLY A 7 0.89 -10.98 -4.72
C GLY A 7 1.64 -10.24 -5.83
N LEU A 8 1.56 -8.90 -5.79
CA LEU A 8 2.30 -8.02 -6.68
C LEU A 8 3.80 -8.39 -6.71
N PRO A 9 4.54 -8.23 -7.81
CA PRO A 9 6.01 -8.26 -7.76
C PRO A 9 6.52 -7.11 -6.88
N LEU A 10 7.71 -7.25 -6.26
CA LEU A 10 8.20 -6.29 -5.27
C LEU A 10 8.25 -4.85 -5.79
N TRP A 11 8.77 -4.65 -7.01
CA TRP A 11 8.84 -3.32 -7.62
C TRP A 11 7.46 -2.68 -7.76
N ALA A 12 6.44 -3.44 -8.15
CA ALA A 12 5.08 -2.92 -8.30
C ALA A 12 4.46 -2.61 -6.94
N ALA A 13 4.72 -3.43 -5.92
CA ALA A 13 4.28 -3.15 -4.56
C ALA A 13 4.91 -1.87 -4.00
N LEU A 14 6.17 -1.57 -4.32
CA LEU A 14 6.80 -0.31 -3.92
C LEU A 14 6.17 0.90 -4.61
N LEU A 15 5.83 0.80 -5.90
CA LEU A 15 5.11 1.87 -6.61
C LEU A 15 3.70 2.09 -6.03
N VAL A 16 2.97 1.01 -5.76
CA VAL A 16 1.64 1.08 -5.16
C VAL A 16 1.70 1.64 -3.73
N ALA A 17 2.70 1.24 -2.95
CA ALA A 17 2.96 1.79 -1.62
C ALA A 17 3.25 3.29 -1.68
N ALA A 18 4.14 3.74 -2.56
CA ALA A 18 4.45 5.16 -2.72
C ALA A 18 3.21 6.00 -3.09
N ALA A 19 2.31 5.46 -3.91
CA ALA A 19 1.06 6.13 -4.25
C ALA A 19 0.06 6.18 -3.08
N SER A 20 0.12 5.21 -2.16
CA SER A 20 -0.85 5.09 -1.07
C SER A 20 -0.80 6.24 -0.06
N GLY A 21 0.38 6.83 0.18
CA GLY A 21 0.56 7.97 1.08
C GLY A 21 -0.24 9.20 0.63
N PRO A 22 0.06 9.79 -0.55
CA PRO A 22 -0.69 10.93 -1.09
C PRO A 22 -2.18 10.68 -1.27
N ILE A 23 -2.57 9.45 -1.64
CA ILE A 23 -3.98 9.06 -1.75
C ILE A 23 -4.65 9.09 -0.36
N THR A 24 -3.98 8.60 0.67
CA THR A 24 -4.50 8.65 2.04
C THR A 24 -4.59 10.10 2.53
N ASP A 25 -3.57 10.92 2.24
CA ASP A 25 -3.52 12.32 2.64
C ASP A 25 -4.67 13.15 2.04
N ALA A 26 -5.10 12.84 0.81
CA ALA A 26 -6.25 13.49 0.16
C ALA A 26 -7.58 13.32 0.93
N GLY A 27 -7.67 12.39 1.87
CA GLY A 27 -8.83 12.25 2.77
C GLY A 27 -8.93 13.32 3.85
N PHE A 28 -7.86 14.06 4.13
CA PHE A 28 -7.76 15.02 5.22
C PHE A 28 -8.17 16.46 4.79
N PRO A 29 -8.30 17.44 5.72
CA PRO A 29 -9.06 18.68 5.53
C PRO A 29 -8.70 19.57 4.34
N GLY A 30 -7.55 19.37 3.69
CA GLY A 30 -7.18 20.07 2.46
C GLY A 30 -8.08 19.70 1.28
N THR A 31 -8.09 18.42 0.89
CA THR A 31 -8.92 17.92 -0.23
C THR A 31 -10.27 17.36 0.27
N ASN A 32 -10.33 16.91 1.53
CA ASN A 32 -11.53 16.41 2.21
C ASN A 32 -12.27 15.28 1.46
N ALA A 33 -11.53 14.49 0.67
CA ALA A 33 -12.07 13.43 -0.15
C ALA A 33 -11.97 12.08 0.58
N TRP A 34 -12.76 11.93 1.65
CA TRP A 34 -12.73 10.80 2.58
C TRP A 34 -12.74 9.37 1.97
N PRO A 35 -13.29 9.08 0.76
CA PRO A 35 -13.16 7.75 0.19
C PRO A 35 -11.71 7.40 -0.20
N LEU A 36 -10.88 8.39 -0.50
CA LEU A 36 -9.47 8.15 -0.85
C LEU A 36 -8.67 7.64 0.35
N THR A 37 -9.01 8.01 1.58
CA THR A 37 -8.41 7.41 2.78
C THR A 37 -8.57 5.88 2.77
N LEU A 38 -9.76 5.38 2.43
CA LEU A 38 -10.02 3.93 2.34
C LEU A 38 -9.25 3.30 1.16
N ALA A 39 -9.20 4.00 0.03
CA ALA A 39 -8.46 3.54 -1.14
C ALA A 39 -6.96 3.43 -0.83
N GLY A 40 -6.37 4.42 -0.16
CA GLY A 40 -4.97 4.42 0.25
C GLY A 40 -4.64 3.26 1.19
N VAL A 41 -5.46 3.05 2.23
CA VAL A 41 -5.32 1.90 3.13
C VAL A 41 -5.40 0.57 2.37
N PHE A 42 -6.35 0.43 1.44
CA PHE A 42 -6.46 -0.76 0.60
C PHE A 42 -5.18 -1.01 -0.22
N LEU A 43 -4.59 0.03 -0.79
CA LEU A 43 -3.34 -0.08 -1.56
C LEU A 43 -2.16 -0.52 -0.68
N VAL A 44 -2.06 -0.04 0.57
CA VAL A 44 -1.06 -0.54 1.53
C VAL A 44 -1.24 -2.02 1.78
N LEU A 45 -2.47 -2.46 2.10
CA LEU A 45 -2.76 -3.86 2.38
C LEU A 45 -2.48 -4.76 1.16
N LEU A 46 -2.82 -4.29 -0.04
CA LEU A 46 -2.53 -4.98 -1.29
C LEU A 46 -1.02 -5.16 -1.50
N SER A 47 -0.21 -4.15 -1.16
CA SER A 47 1.25 -4.15 -1.31
C SER A 47 1.95 -5.15 -0.37
N LEU A 48 1.35 -5.40 0.80
CA LEU A 48 1.87 -6.28 1.85
C LEU A 48 1.54 -7.77 1.66
N ARG A 49 0.60 -8.11 0.77
CA ARG A 49 0.12 -9.50 0.61
C ARG A 49 1.26 -10.46 0.24
N GLY A 50 1.41 -11.54 1.01
CA GLY A 50 2.38 -12.60 0.76
C GLY A 50 3.86 -12.21 0.96
N ARG A 51 4.12 -11.10 1.65
CA ARG A 51 5.50 -10.61 1.92
C ARG A 51 6.12 -11.27 3.13
N THR A 52 7.44 -11.44 3.08
CA THR A 52 8.27 -11.73 4.25
C THR A 52 8.42 -10.46 5.10
N ALA A 53 8.78 -10.61 6.38
CA ALA A 53 8.89 -9.49 7.32
C ALA A 53 9.79 -8.34 6.83
N GLY A 54 10.98 -8.64 6.28
CA GLY A 54 11.89 -7.62 5.76
C GLY A 54 11.35 -6.88 4.54
N ALA A 55 10.72 -7.60 3.61
CA ALA A 55 10.08 -6.98 2.45
C ALA A 55 8.85 -6.15 2.85
N ALA A 56 8.06 -6.63 3.80
CA ALA A 56 6.93 -5.90 4.36
C ALA A 56 7.37 -4.59 5.04
N LEU A 57 8.48 -4.62 5.77
CA LEU A 57 9.06 -3.43 6.39
C LEU A 57 9.47 -2.38 5.35
N ALA A 58 10.15 -2.80 4.28
CA ALA A 58 10.55 -1.90 3.19
C ALA A 58 9.34 -1.27 2.48
N VAL A 59 8.30 -2.07 2.22
CA VAL A 59 7.04 -1.58 1.64
C VAL A 59 6.34 -0.59 2.58
N GLY A 60 6.25 -0.90 3.88
CA GLY A 60 5.65 -0.02 4.88
C GLY A 60 6.41 1.31 5.04
N PHE A 61 7.74 1.27 4.98
CA PHE A 61 8.57 2.47 4.98
C PHE A 61 8.26 3.37 3.77
N VAL A 62 8.16 2.80 2.56
CA VAL A 62 7.82 3.55 1.35
C VAL A 62 6.38 4.08 1.39
N ALA A 63 5.44 3.36 1.98
CA ALA A 63 4.05 3.79 2.09
C ALA A 63 3.86 5.02 3.01
N GLY A 64 4.72 5.18 4.02
CA GLY A 64 4.64 6.27 5.00
C GLY A 64 5.72 7.35 4.86
N ALA A 65 6.56 7.27 3.82
CA ALA A 65 7.56 8.28 3.48
C ALA A 65 6.91 9.49 2.79
#